data_AF-A0A521G5F5-F1
#
_entry.id   AF-A0A521G5F5-F1
#
_cell.length_a   1.000
_cell.length_b   1.000
_cell.length_c   1.000
_cell.angle_alpha   90.00
_cell.angle_beta   90.00
_cell.angle_gamma   90.00
#
_symmetry.space_group_name_H-M   'P 1'
#
loop_
_entity.id
_entity.type
_entity.pdbx_description
1 polymer ?
#
loop_
_entity_poly.entity_id
_entity_poly.type
_entity_poly.pdbx_seq_one_letter_code
_entity_poly.pdbx_strand_id
1 'polypeptide(L)'
;MDVQKKLSRLAEIDGFLGTALFSAEGRLLAKCEPFDFDLKLVASLANGVLVNAQKASLDMGFGRCQFTYVHTEKALILIRCLNEGRNPLRTEPGKCHIHLVLLVDNPDSFGIAKLEINKVIESLAEDFRMPETTLQLPKRKPLQPAQAARQQEQQRQPPAAVQRHHLRDVAESLDNEKIDAMFDGLLMQPARMAEEYT
;
A
#
# COMPACT_ATOMS: atom_id res chain seq x y z
N MET A 1 -20.63 -8.20 -14.17
CA MET A 1 -21.59 -7.25 -13.53
C MET A 1 -21.07 -5.85 -13.80
N ASP A 2 -21.93 -4.84 -13.85
CA ASP A 2 -21.47 -3.45 -13.99
C ASP A 2 -20.67 -3.02 -12.74
N VAL A 3 -19.43 -2.55 -12.95
CA VAL A 3 -18.53 -2.04 -11.90
C VAL A 3 -19.24 -0.97 -11.08
N GLN A 4 -20.04 -0.12 -11.72
CA GLN A 4 -20.79 0.94 -11.04
C GLN A 4 -21.79 0.36 -10.05
N LYS A 5 -22.52 -0.68 -10.45
CA LYS A 5 -23.50 -1.37 -9.58
C LYS A 5 -22.84 -1.98 -8.35
N LYS A 6 -21.62 -2.53 -8.47
CA LYS A 6 -20.87 -3.07 -7.33
C LYS A 6 -20.46 -1.96 -6.35
N LEU A 7 -20.01 -0.81 -6.87
CA LEU A 7 -19.64 0.36 -6.05
C LEU A 7 -20.85 1.00 -5.36
N SER A 8 -21.99 1.09 -6.04
CA SER A 8 -23.22 1.68 -5.49
C SER A 8 -23.74 0.96 -4.24
N ARG A 9 -23.35 -0.30 -3.99
CA ARG A 9 -23.67 -1.00 -2.75
C ARG A 9 -23.09 -0.32 -1.50
N LEU A 10 -21.97 0.39 -1.64
CA LEU A 10 -21.37 1.13 -0.53
C LEU A 10 -22.20 2.36 -0.13
N ALA A 11 -23.12 2.83 -0.99
CA ALA A 11 -24.02 3.93 -0.67
C ALA A 11 -25.08 3.58 0.39
N GLU A 12 -25.22 2.29 0.74
CA GLU A 12 -26.10 1.83 1.82
C GLU A 12 -25.47 2.03 3.21
N ILE A 13 -24.18 2.38 3.28
CA ILE A 13 -23.48 2.66 4.52
C ILE A 13 -23.95 4.02 5.06
N ASP A 14 -24.35 4.05 6.32
CA ASP A 14 -24.73 5.30 6.97
C ASP A 14 -23.54 6.28 7.02
N GLY A 15 -23.81 7.52 6.61
CA GLY A 15 -22.79 8.55 6.42
C GLY A 15 -21.95 8.44 5.15
N PHE A 16 -22.34 7.63 4.17
CA PHE A 16 -21.59 7.49 2.91
C PHE A 16 -21.41 8.82 2.17
N LEU A 17 -20.16 9.24 1.97
CA LEU A 17 -19.80 10.44 1.20
C LEU A 17 -19.36 10.12 -0.23
N GLY A 18 -18.82 8.94 -0.48
CA GLY A 18 -18.35 8.56 -1.81
C GLY A 18 -17.35 7.41 -1.79
N THR A 19 -17.17 6.81 -2.96
CA THR A 19 -16.18 5.75 -3.17
C THR A 19 -15.51 5.87 -4.54
N ALA A 20 -14.23 5.51 -4.60
CA ALA A 20 -13.44 5.57 -5.81
C ALA A 20 -12.54 4.34 -5.93
N LEU A 21 -12.50 3.76 -7.12
CA LEU A 21 -11.70 2.61 -7.48
C LEU A 21 -10.50 3.05 -8.33
N PHE A 22 -9.32 2.58 -7.97
CA PHE A 22 -8.07 2.89 -8.65
C PHE A 22 -7.34 1.63 -9.10
N SER A 23 -6.55 1.76 -10.17
CA SER A 23 -5.52 0.78 -10.51
C SER A 23 -4.33 0.89 -9.56
N ALA A 24 -3.46 -0.13 -9.58
CA ALA A 24 -2.19 -0.12 -8.85
C ALA A 24 -1.31 1.10 -9.17
N GLU A 25 -1.39 1.63 -10.39
CA GLU A 25 -0.65 2.80 -10.86
C GLU A 25 -1.31 4.13 -10.47
N GLY A 26 -2.41 4.09 -9.71
CA GLY A 26 -3.13 5.28 -9.25
C GLY A 26 -4.04 5.91 -10.29
N ARG A 27 -4.41 5.19 -11.36
CA ARG A 27 -5.41 5.67 -12.32
C ARG A 27 -6.82 5.44 -11.78
N LEU A 28 -7.67 6.45 -11.82
CA LEU A 28 -9.08 6.31 -11.48
C LEU A 28 -9.78 5.42 -12.51
N LEU A 29 -10.40 4.33 -12.04
CA LEU A 29 -11.12 3.35 -12.85
C LEU A 29 -12.63 3.60 -12.81
N ALA A 30 -13.17 3.87 -11.64
CA ALA A 30 -14.58 4.17 -11.43
C ALA A 30 -14.78 4.97 -10.14
N LYS A 31 -15.91 5.67 -10.02
CA LYS A 31 -16.30 6.36 -8.78
C LYS A 31 -17.81 6.40 -8.62
N CYS A 32 -18.27 6.48 -7.39
CA CYS A 32 -19.65 6.74 -7.04
C CYS A 32 -19.66 7.87 -6.02
N GLU A 33 -20.23 9.01 -6.41
CA GLU A 33 -20.31 10.24 -5.61
C GLU A 33 -21.77 10.72 -5.58
N PRO A 34 -22.41 10.81 -4.41
CA PRO A 34 -23.74 11.40 -4.25
C PRO A 34 -23.69 12.92 -4.08
N PHE A 35 -22.51 13.48 -3.78
CA PHE A 35 -22.30 14.90 -3.48
C PHE A 35 -21.32 15.55 -4.46
N ASP A 36 -21.47 16.86 -4.66
CA ASP A 36 -20.62 17.67 -5.55
C ASP A 36 -19.36 18.15 -4.81
N PHE A 37 -18.40 17.24 -4.63
CA PHE A 37 -17.04 17.57 -4.20
C PHE A 37 -16.02 16.83 -5.05
N ASP A 38 -14.76 17.28 -5.02
CA ASP A 38 -13.69 16.64 -5.81
C ASP A 38 -13.24 15.31 -5.18
N LEU A 39 -14.10 14.30 -5.26
CA LEU A 39 -13.82 12.93 -4.80
C LEU A 39 -12.58 12.37 -5.48
N LYS A 40 -12.34 12.72 -6.75
CA LYS A 40 -11.17 12.25 -7.49
C LYS A 40 -9.88 12.74 -6.83
N LEU A 41 -9.78 14.02 -6.49
CA LEU A 41 -8.62 14.57 -5.80
C LEU A 41 -8.43 13.93 -4.43
N VAL A 42 -9.47 13.92 -3.59
CA VAL A 42 -9.40 13.38 -2.23
C VAL A 42 -8.98 11.91 -2.27
N ALA A 43 -9.61 11.10 -3.13
CA ALA A 43 -9.31 9.69 -3.21
C ALA A 43 -7.93 9.40 -3.84
N SER A 44 -7.44 10.26 -4.73
CA SER A 44 -6.07 10.16 -5.27
C SER A 44 -5.02 10.40 -4.17
N LEU A 45 -5.25 11.39 -3.29
CA LEU A 45 -4.39 11.64 -2.14
C LEU A 45 -4.43 10.47 -1.15
N ALA A 46 -5.62 9.97 -0.84
CA ALA A 46 -5.82 8.80 0.02
C ALA A 46 -5.13 7.54 -0.53
N ASN A 47 -5.17 7.33 -1.85
CA ASN A 47 -4.44 6.26 -2.50
C ASN A 47 -2.91 6.40 -2.33
N GLY A 48 -2.39 7.63 -2.39
CA GLY A 48 -0.98 7.92 -2.08
C GLY A 48 -0.61 7.54 -0.64
N VAL A 49 -1.47 7.82 0.33
CA VAL A 49 -1.30 7.41 1.73
C VAL A 49 -1.20 5.88 1.85
N LEU A 50 -2.10 5.13 1.21
CA LEU A 50 -2.05 3.66 1.19
C LEU A 50 -0.71 3.15 0.61
N VAL A 51 -0.28 3.67 -0.54
CA VAL A 51 0.98 3.23 -1.17
C VAL A 51 2.18 3.51 -0.28
N ASN A 52 2.20 4.65 0.41
CA ASN A 52 3.28 4.98 1.35
C ASN A 52 3.23 4.11 2.61
N ALA A 53 2.04 3.87 3.17
CA ALA A 53 1.85 2.97 4.30
C ALA A 53 2.29 1.53 3.95
N GLN A 54 1.99 1.08 2.73
CA GLN A 54 2.40 -0.22 2.20
C GLN A 54 3.93 -0.33 2.05
N LYS A 55 4.62 0.73 1.62
CA LYS A 55 6.09 0.75 1.59
C LYS A 55 6.68 0.74 3.00
N ALA A 56 6.23 1.66 3.86
CA ALA A 56 6.71 1.75 5.23
C ALA A 56 6.51 0.45 6.01
N SER A 57 5.36 -0.22 5.85
CA SER A 57 5.08 -1.51 6.51
C SER A 57 6.04 -2.62 6.07
N LEU A 58 6.48 -2.61 4.81
CA LEU A 58 7.49 -3.55 4.31
C LEU A 58 8.87 -3.21 4.87
N ASP A 59 9.23 -1.94 4.87
CA ASP A 59 10.53 -1.46 5.39
C ASP A 59 10.68 -1.74 6.89
N MET A 60 9.58 -1.64 7.64
CA MET A 60 9.52 -2.02 9.06
C MET A 60 9.48 -3.54 9.30
N GLY A 61 9.36 -4.37 8.26
CA GLY A 61 9.29 -5.84 8.40
C GLY A 61 7.95 -6.40 8.87
N PHE A 62 6.87 -5.60 8.89
CA PHE A 62 5.52 -6.04 9.26
C PHE A 62 4.72 -6.61 8.09
N GLY A 63 5.28 -6.61 6.88
CA GLY A 63 4.69 -7.22 5.71
C GLY A 63 3.74 -6.29 4.97
N ARG A 64 2.53 -6.77 4.62
CA ARG A 64 1.63 -6.06 3.70
C ARG A 64 0.62 -5.18 4.43
N CYS A 65 0.66 -3.87 4.22
CA CYS A 65 -0.39 -2.94 4.65
C CYS A 65 -1.54 -2.91 3.64
N GLN A 66 -2.39 -3.91 3.75
CA GLN A 66 -3.50 -4.15 2.83
C GLN A 66 -4.70 -3.22 3.06
N PHE A 67 -4.79 -2.62 4.24
CA PHE A 67 -5.89 -1.74 4.63
C PHE A 67 -5.31 -0.57 5.43
N THR A 68 -5.70 0.64 5.07
CA THR A 68 -5.31 1.87 5.74
C THR A 68 -6.57 2.67 6.03
N TYR A 69 -6.59 3.35 7.17
CA TYR A 69 -7.69 4.18 7.60
C TYR A 69 -7.15 5.50 8.11
N VAL A 70 -7.80 6.60 7.73
CA VAL A 70 -7.50 7.94 8.21
C VAL A 70 -8.74 8.48 8.91
N HIS A 71 -8.58 8.82 10.18
CA HIS A 71 -9.58 9.55 10.96
C HIS A 71 -9.34 11.05 10.79
N THR A 72 -10.37 11.80 10.42
CA THR A 72 -10.34 13.26 10.44
C THR A 72 -11.50 13.79 11.27
N GLU A 73 -11.53 15.09 11.52
CA GLU A 73 -12.64 15.75 12.21
C GLU A 73 -13.99 15.56 11.50
N LYS A 74 -13.97 15.40 10.16
CA LYS A 74 -15.19 15.42 9.33
C LYS A 74 -15.55 14.09 8.69
N ALA A 75 -14.60 13.18 8.59
CA ALA A 75 -14.78 11.92 7.87
C ALA A 75 -13.76 10.86 8.26
N LEU A 76 -14.19 9.62 8.12
CA LEU A 76 -13.35 8.44 8.00
C LEU A 76 -13.02 8.20 6.53
N ILE A 77 -11.74 8.01 6.23
CA ILE A 77 -11.27 7.61 4.89
C ILE A 77 -10.70 6.21 5.01
N LEU A 78 -11.35 5.23 4.39
CA LEU A 78 -10.93 3.84 4.38
C LEU A 78 -10.33 3.53 3.01
N ILE A 79 -9.13 2.96 2.99
CA ILE A 79 -8.47 2.53 1.76
C ILE A 79 -8.11 1.05 1.86
N ARG A 80 -8.55 0.26 0.88
CA ARG A 80 -8.29 -1.18 0.79
C ARG A 80 -7.53 -1.50 -0.50
N CYS A 81 -6.39 -2.17 -0.38
CA CYS A 81 -5.61 -2.70 -1.50
C CYS A 81 -5.87 -4.20 -1.70
N LEU A 82 -6.55 -4.59 -2.77
CA LEU A 82 -6.60 -5.98 -3.18
C LEU A 82 -5.46 -6.24 -4.17
N ASN A 83 -4.48 -7.05 -3.76
CA ASN A 83 -3.37 -7.48 -4.60
C ASN A 83 -3.22 -9.00 -4.52
N GLU A 84 -3.58 -9.69 -5.59
CA GLU A 84 -3.49 -11.15 -5.71
C GLU A 84 -2.06 -11.64 -6.03
N GLY A 85 -1.14 -10.72 -6.31
CA GLY A 85 0.25 -10.99 -6.60
C GLY A 85 1.13 -11.25 -5.37
N ARG A 86 2.37 -11.67 -5.63
CA ARG A 86 3.42 -11.82 -4.62
C ARG A 86 4.10 -10.49 -4.31
N ASN A 87 4.25 -9.62 -5.31
CA ASN A 87 4.83 -8.29 -5.12
C ASN A 87 3.75 -7.29 -4.65
N PRO A 88 3.84 -6.75 -3.43
CA PRO A 88 2.85 -5.80 -2.91
C PRO A 88 2.80 -4.46 -3.65
N LEU A 89 3.86 -4.10 -4.40
CA LEU A 89 4.01 -2.82 -5.08
C LEU A 89 3.86 -2.91 -6.60
N ARG A 90 3.62 -4.11 -7.15
CA ARG A 90 3.54 -4.33 -8.60
C ARG A 90 2.40 -5.28 -8.94
N THR A 91 1.76 -5.01 -10.07
CA THR A 91 0.78 -5.92 -10.67
C THR A 91 1.49 -7.08 -11.36
N GLU A 92 0.96 -8.29 -11.21
CA GLU A 92 1.46 -9.51 -11.86
C GLU A 92 0.49 -9.96 -12.97
N PRO A 93 0.96 -10.53 -14.09
CA PRO A 93 0.07 -11.08 -15.13
C PRO A 93 -0.89 -12.12 -14.56
N GLY A 94 -2.15 -12.12 -15.01
CA GLY A 94 -3.16 -13.05 -14.48
C GLY A 94 -3.72 -12.68 -13.10
N LYS A 95 -3.23 -11.60 -12.47
CA LYS A 95 -3.59 -11.19 -11.10
C LYS A 95 -4.26 -9.82 -11.09
N CYS A 96 -5.16 -9.63 -10.14
CA CYS A 96 -5.78 -8.34 -9.86
C CYS A 96 -4.94 -7.53 -8.86
N HIS A 97 -4.78 -6.23 -9.16
CA HIS A 97 -4.22 -5.26 -8.23
C HIS A 97 -4.99 -3.94 -8.34
N ILE A 98 -5.92 -3.72 -7.41
CA ILE A 98 -6.81 -2.56 -7.38
C ILE A 98 -6.91 -1.99 -5.97
N HIS A 99 -7.15 -0.68 -5.88
CA HIS A 99 -7.35 0.02 -4.61
C HIS A 99 -8.75 0.61 -4.57
N LEU A 100 -9.44 0.45 -3.45
CA LEU A 100 -10.75 1.01 -3.22
C LEU A 100 -10.67 2.00 -2.07
N VAL A 101 -11.13 3.23 -2.32
CA VAL A 101 -11.23 4.31 -1.34
C VAL A 101 -12.70 4.51 -1.01
N LEU A 102 -13.04 4.63 0.27
CA LEU A 102 -14.38 4.86 0.79
C LEU A 102 -14.33 6.02 1.80
N LEU A 103 -15.23 6.98 1.66
CA LEU A 103 -15.37 8.12 2.56
C LEU A 103 -16.71 8.00 3.29
N VAL A 104 -16.68 8.17 4.62
CA VAL A 104 -17.86 8.10 5.49
C VAL A 104 -17.78 9.23 6.53
N ASP A 105 -18.84 10.00 6.75
CA ASP A 105 -18.86 11.06 7.78
C ASP A 105 -19.36 10.58 9.16
N ASN A 106 -20.06 9.45 9.23
CA ASN A 106 -20.45 8.82 10.48
C ASN A 106 -19.33 7.91 11.04
N PRO A 107 -18.71 8.24 12.17
CA PRO A 107 -17.67 7.40 12.78
C PRO A 107 -18.18 6.03 13.28
N ASP A 108 -19.44 5.94 13.68
CA ASP A 108 -20.04 4.70 14.20
C ASP A 108 -20.17 3.63 13.09
N SER A 109 -20.14 4.06 11.83
CA SER A 109 -20.16 3.18 10.66
C SER A 109 -18.83 2.49 10.37
N PHE A 110 -17.74 2.76 11.11
CA PHE A 110 -16.42 2.19 10.80
C PHE A 110 -16.44 0.66 10.64
N GLY A 111 -17.10 -0.05 11.56
CA GLY A 111 -17.15 -1.51 11.56
C GLY A 111 -17.83 -2.06 10.30
N ILE A 112 -19.01 -1.54 9.96
CA ILE A 112 -19.75 -1.96 8.77
C ILE A 112 -19.04 -1.53 7.48
N ALA A 113 -18.46 -0.32 7.45
CA ALA A 113 -17.72 0.19 6.32
C ALA A 113 -16.50 -0.67 5.99
N LYS A 114 -15.74 -1.08 7.01
CA LYS A 114 -14.60 -2.02 6.85
C LYS A 114 -15.05 -3.38 6.33
N LEU A 115 -16.22 -3.86 6.73
CA LEU A 115 -16.74 -5.15 6.28
C LEU A 115 -17.22 -5.09 4.83
N GLU A 116 -17.98 -4.05 4.47
CA GLU A 116 -18.53 -3.90 3.12
C GLU A 116 -17.45 -3.54 2.07
N ILE A 117 -16.45 -2.71 2.41
CA ILE A 117 -15.35 -2.41 1.47
C ILE A 117 -14.57 -3.66 1.07
N ASN A 118 -14.40 -4.63 1.99
CA ASN A 118 -13.75 -5.91 1.69
C ASN A 118 -14.60 -6.77 0.74
N LYS A 119 -15.90 -6.90 1.01
CA LYS A 119 -16.80 -7.65 0.12
C LYS A 119 -16.86 -7.06 -1.28
N VAL A 120 -16.95 -5.73 -1.37
CA VAL A 120 -17.07 -5.03 -2.65
C VAL A 120 -15.78 -5.16 -3.46
N ILE A 121 -14.60 -4.93 -2.87
CA ILE A 121 -13.33 -5.04 -3.60
C ILE A 121 -13.05 -6.47 -4.08
N GLU A 122 -13.39 -7.48 -3.28
CA GLU A 122 -13.27 -8.88 -3.68
C GLU A 122 -14.19 -9.21 -4.86
N SER A 123 -15.42 -8.70 -4.82
CA SER A 123 -16.34 -8.87 -5.96
C SER A 123 -15.85 -8.17 -7.23
N LEU A 124 -15.13 -7.05 -7.10
CA LEU A 124 -14.55 -6.31 -8.24
C LEU A 124 -13.33 -7.03 -8.83
N ALA A 125 -12.65 -7.88 -8.06
CA ALA A 125 -11.41 -8.53 -8.47
C ALA A 125 -11.50 -9.21 -9.84
N GLU A 126 -12.60 -9.93 -10.07
CA GLU A 126 -12.86 -10.71 -11.28
C GLU A 126 -12.87 -9.83 -12.54
N ASP A 127 -13.38 -8.59 -12.43
CA ASP A 127 -13.50 -7.68 -13.57
C ASP A 127 -12.14 -7.05 -13.95
N PHE A 128 -11.15 -7.09 -13.05
CA PHE A 128 -9.86 -6.42 -13.20
C PHE A 128 -8.66 -7.38 -13.18
N ARG A 129 -8.88 -8.70 -13.25
CA ARG A 129 -7.78 -9.65 -13.47
C ARG A 129 -7.21 -9.43 -14.86
N MET A 130 -5.93 -9.05 -14.91
CA MET A 130 -5.23 -8.87 -16.17
C MET A 130 -5.17 -10.21 -16.91
N PRO A 131 -5.36 -10.26 -18.24
CA PRO A 131 -5.19 -11.49 -18.99
C PRO A 131 -3.78 -12.03 -18.77
N GLU A 132 -3.64 -13.35 -18.62
CA GLU A 132 -2.32 -13.99 -18.67
C GLU A 132 -1.73 -13.64 -20.03
N THR A 133 -0.80 -12.69 -20.04
CA THR A 133 0.01 -12.50 -21.23
C THR A 133 0.88 -13.75 -21.27
N THR A 134 0.54 -14.69 -22.15
CA THR A 134 1.45 -15.76 -22.53
C THR A 134 2.67 -15.05 -23.10
N LEU A 135 3.63 -14.73 -22.23
CA LEU A 135 4.97 -14.37 -22.62
C LEU A 135 5.48 -15.63 -23.32
N GLN A 136 5.21 -15.73 -24.63
CA GLN A 136 5.99 -16.55 -25.52
C GLN A 136 7.40 -16.00 -25.38
N LEU A 137 8.15 -16.58 -24.44
CA LEU A 137 9.58 -16.39 -24.36
C LEU A 137 10.07 -16.58 -25.79
N PRO A 138 10.75 -15.59 -26.40
CA PRO A 138 11.35 -15.80 -27.70
C PRO A 138 12.19 -17.06 -27.57
N LYS A 139 11.88 -18.08 -28.39
CA LYS A 139 12.54 -19.39 -28.37
C LYS A 139 14.03 -19.12 -28.22
N ARG A 140 14.59 -19.33 -27.02
CA ARG A 140 16.02 -19.18 -26.79
C ARG A 140 16.67 -20.16 -27.75
N LYS A 141 17.46 -19.65 -28.70
CA LYS A 141 18.39 -20.51 -29.45
C LYS A 141 19.18 -21.30 -28.41
N PRO A 142 19.29 -22.63 -28.54
CA PRO A 142 20.02 -23.43 -27.57
C PRO A 142 21.45 -22.86 -27.44
N LEU A 143 21.82 -22.45 -26.21
CA LEU A 143 23.20 -22.09 -25.93
C LEU A 143 24.06 -23.32 -26.12
N GLN A 144 25.16 -23.16 -26.85
CA GLN A 144 26.14 -24.21 -27.06
C GLN A 144 26.69 -24.71 -25.70
N PRO A 145 26.91 -26.01 -25.51
CA PRO A 145 27.27 -26.63 -24.22
C PRO A 145 28.53 -26.06 -23.54
N ALA A 146 29.38 -25.32 -24.26
CA ALA A 146 30.67 -24.87 -23.76
C ALA A 146 30.62 -23.67 -22.78
N GLN A 147 29.50 -22.93 -22.72
CA GLN A 147 29.41 -21.72 -21.87
C GLN A 147 28.67 -21.92 -20.54
N ALA A 148 27.94 -23.04 -20.37
CA ALA A 148 27.17 -23.33 -19.15
C ALA A 148 28.03 -23.77 -17.95
N ALA A 149 29.19 -24.37 -18.21
CA ALA A 149 30.05 -24.90 -17.14
C ALA A 149 30.78 -23.81 -16.32
N ARG A 150 31.03 -22.62 -16.88
CA ARG A 150 31.77 -21.56 -16.18
C ARG A 150 30.93 -20.68 -15.26
N GLN A 151 29.60 -20.69 -15.39
CA GLN A 151 28.72 -19.84 -14.56
C GLN A 151 28.20 -20.55 -13.29
N GLN A 152 28.26 -21.89 -13.22
CA GLN A 152 27.78 -22.63 -12.05
C GLN A 152 28.77 -22.67 -10.87
N GLU A 153 30.02 -22.26 -11.05
CA GLU A 153 31.04 -22.29 -9.99
C GLU A 153 31.09 -21.00 -9.15
N GLN A 154 30.46 -19.90 -9.59
CA GLN A 154 30.46 -18.62 -8.86
C GLN A 154 29.23 -18.37 -7.95
N GLN A 155 28.25 -19.26 -7.91
CA GLN A 155 26.98 -19.04 -7.17
C GLN A 155 26.78 -19.95 -5.94
N ARG A 156 27.81 -20.64 -5.45
CA ARG A 156 27.73 -21.36 -4.17
C ARG A 156 28.15 -20.46 -3.00
N GLN A 157 27.28 -19.54 -2.61
CA GLN A 157 27.25 -19.04 -1.22
C GLN A 157 25.82 -19.19 -0.66
N PRO A 158 25.62 -19.79 0.52
CA PRO A 158 24.30 -19.95 1.10
C PRO A 158 23.86 -18.67 1.84
N PRO A 159 22.67 -18.09 1.56
CA PRO A 159 22.13 -17.01 2.38
C PRO A 159 21.09 -17.60 3.34
N ALA A 160 21.50 -17.99 4.53
CA ALA A 160 20.55 -18.41 5.57
C ALA A 160 20.90 -18.00 7.02
N ALA A 161 22.05 -17.37 7.26
CA ALA A 161 22.47 -17.01 8.63
C ALA A 161 22.38 -15.51 8.97
N VAL A 162 22.22 -14.62 7.99
CA VAL A 162 22.36 -13.16 8.22
C VAL A 162 21.08 -12.50 8.76
N GLN A 163 19.91 -13.09 8.54
CA GLN A 163 18.63 -12.42 8.86
C GLN A 163 18.17 -12.52 10.32
N ARG A 164 18.73 -13.43 11.14
CA ARG A 164 18.28 -13.60 12.53
C ARG A 164 19.01 -12.72 13.55
N HIS A 165 20.22 -12.24 13.24
CA HIS A 165 20.95 -11.35 14.14
C HIS A 165 20.37 -9.93 14.15
N HIS A 166 19.90 -9.43 13.01
CA HIS A 166 19.46 -8.03 12.90
C HIS A 166 18.19 -7.67 13.68
N LEU A 167 17.28 -8.61 13.93
CA LEU A 167 16.03 -8.31 14.65
C LEU A 167 16.21 -8.21 16.17
N ARG A 168 17.24 -8.88 16.73
CA ARG A 168 17.56 -8.76 18.15
C ARG A 168 18.19 -7.39 18.45
N ASP A 169 19.07 -6.92 17.56
CA ASP A 169 19.73 -5.64 17.69
C ASP A 169 18.74 -4.45 17.58
N VAL A 170 17.67 -4.58 16.79
CA VAL A 170 16.64 -3.53 16.68
C VAL A 170 15.79 -3.45 17.95
N ALA A 171 15.43 -4.59 18.56
CA ALA A 171 14.67 -4.61 19.80
C ALA A 171 15.45 -4.02 20.99
N GLU A 172 16.78 -4.19 21.01
CA GLU A 172 17.66 -3.58 22.03
C GLU A 172 18.01 -2.11 21.72
N SER A 173 17.78 -1.63 20.49
CA SER A 173 18.01 -0.24 20.09
C SER A 173 16.83 0.71 20.38
N LEU A 174 15.63 0.17 20.62
CA LEU A 174 14.40 0.92 20.90
C LEU A 174 14.14 1.01 22.41
N ASP A 175 15.18 1.29 23.18
CA ASP A 175 15.05 1.62 24.59
C ASP A 175 14.47 3.04 24.71
N ASN A 176 13.34 3.18 25.41
CA ASN A 176 12.61 4.44 25.52
C ASN A 176 13.50 5.56 26.07
N GLU A 177 14.44 5.25 26.98
CA GLU A 177 15.38 6.24 27.53
C GLU A 177 16.33 6.82 26.47
N LYS A 178 16.73 6.01 25.47
CA LYS A 178 17.59 6.49 24.38
C LYS A 178 16.82 7.33 23.37
N ILE A 179 15.56 6.99 23.12
CA ILE A 179 14.69 7.75 22.21
C ILE A 179 14.42 9.13 22.82
N ASP A 180 14.08 9.18 24.11
CA ASP A 180 13.82 10.44 24.83
C ASP A 180 15.08 11.33 24.85
N ALA A 181 16.26 10.76 25.13
CA ALA A 181 17.52 11.50 25.11
C ALA A 181 17.89 12.05 23.72
N MET A 182 17.57 11.33 22.64
CA MET A 182 17.78 11.82 21.27
C MET A 182 16.85 12.99 20.92
N PHE A 183 15.60 12.94 21.37
CA PHE A 183 14.65 14.03 21.18
C PHE A 183 14.98 15.26 22.02
N ASP A 184 15.42 15.07 23.26
CA ASP A 184 15.88 16.16 24.12
C ASP A 184 17.11 16.88 23.54
N GLY A 185 18.03 16.14 22.91
CA GLY A 185 19.18 16.72 22.20
C GLY A 185 18.80 17.54 20.97
N LEU A 186 17.66 17.23 20.33
CA LEU A 186 17.11 17.99 19.20
C LEU A 186 16.34 19.24 19.65
N LEU A 187 15.70 19.20 20.81
CA LEU A 187 14.94 20.31 21.37
C LEU A 187 15.81 21.30 22.16
N MET A 188 17.00 20.87 22.59
CA MET A 188 18.00 21.69 23.30
C MET A 188 19.04 22.34 22.37
N GLN A 189 18.62 22.85 21.20
CA GLN A 189 19.42 23.88 20.50
C GLN A 189 18.96 25.28 20.94
N PRO A 190 19.55 25.88 22.00
CA PRO A 190 19.31 27.28 22.29
C PRO A 190 20.08 28.16 21.30
N ALA A 191 19.33 28.98 20.57
CA ALA A 191 19.63 30.36 20.21
C ALA A 191 21.12 30.78 20.32
N ARG A 192 21.95 30.40 19.34
CA ARG A 192 23.26 31.03 19.08
C ARG A 192 23.28 31.68 17.71
N MET A 193 22.33 32.57 17.45
CA MET A 193 22.26 33.37 16.22
C MET A 193 21.79 34.82 16.49
N ALA A 194 22.20 35.42 17.63
CA ALA A 194 21.78 36.78 17.98
C ALA A 194 22.89 37.72 18.48
N GLU A 195 24.18 37.43 18.23
CA GLU A 195 25.30 38.30 18.66
C GLU A 195 26.28 38.71 17.54
N GLU A 196 25.91 38.61 16.25
CA GLU A 196 26.77 39.06 15.13
C GLU A 196 26.22 40.25 14.32
N TYR A 197 25.38 41.10 14.91
CA TYR A 197 25.04 42.40 14.33
C TYR A 197 24.79 43.47 15.41
N THR A 198 25.87 43.93 16.03
CA THR A 198 25.99 45.28 16.63
C THR A 198 27.36 45.83 16.34
#